data_AF-A0A2E9R063-F1
#
_entry.id   AF-A0A2E9R063-F1
#
_cell.length_a   1.000
_cell.length_b   1.000
_cell.length_c   1.000
_cell.angle_alpha   90.00
_cell.angle_beta   90.00
_cell.angle_gamma   90.00
#
_symmetry.space_group_name_H-M   'P 1'
#
loop_
_entity.id
_entity.type
_entity.pdbx_description
1 polymer ?
#
loop_
_entity_poly.entity_id
_entity_poly.type
_entity_poly.pdbx_seq_one_letter_code
_entity_poly.pdbx_strand_id
1 'polypeptide(L)'
;MKREHLCCPHCGEESLTVFQKLSLGAMMSRKCEVCGWHFGVSAIAWLAMVPAFISVVLAEAADTLVPKLLCWGVGIFVSSLFYLYGVPLVSKE
;
A
#
# COMPACT_ATOMS: atom_id res chain seq x y z
N MET A 1 -4.09 -0.58 19.20
CA MET A 1 -3.35 -0.73 17.92
C MET A 1 -1.97 -0.11 18.09
N LYS A 2 -0.90 -0.91 18.16
CA LYS A 2 0.48 -0.38 18.13
C LYS A 2 0.67 0.29 16.77
N ARG A 3 1.00 1.57 16.77
CA ARG A 3 1.36 2.27 15.53
C ARG A 3 2.74 1.74 15.16
N GLU A 4 2.81 0.89 14.14
CA GLU A 4 4.10 0.54 13.57
C GLU A 4 4.60 1.78 12.82
N HIS A 5 5.72 2.32 13.30
CA HIS A 5 6.40 3.46 12.71
C HIS A 5 7.38 2.95 11.66
N LEU A 6 7.40 3.61 10.51
CA LEU A 6 8.29 3.31 9.39
C LEU A 6 9.40 4.36 9.35
N CYS A 7 10.62 3.86 9.36
CA CYS A 7 11.83 4.67 9.31
C CYS A 7 12.09 5.21 7.89
N CYS A 8 12.65 6.40 7.81
CA CYS A 8 13.15 6.96 6.57
C CYS A 8 14.32 6.09 6.04
N PRO A 9 14.34 5.71 4.76
CA PRO A 9 15.44 4.92 4.20
C PRO A 9 16.79 5.66 4.16
N HIS A 10 16.79 6.99 4.29
CA HIS A 10 18.02 7.80 4.28
C HIS A 10 18.64 7.97 5.67
N CYS A 11 17.85 8.40 6.66
CA CYS A 11 18.36 8.75 7.99
C CYS A 11 18.00 7.74 9.09
N GLY A 12 17.12 6.76 8.81
CA GLY A 12 16.68 5.78 9.81
C GLY A 12 15.71 6.33 10.85
N GLU A 13 15.46 7.64 10.88
CA GLU A 13 14.50 8.27 11.80
C GLU A 13 13.06 7.92 11.47
N GLU A 14 12.21 7.91 12.48
CA GLU A 14 10.78 7.67 12.32
C GLU A 14 10.17 8.76 11.44
N SER A 15 9.63 8.38 10.29
CA SER A 15 9.14 9.33 9.30
C SER A 15 7.64 9.25 9.05
N LEU A 16 7.06 8.05 9.17
CA LEU A 16 5.67 7.77 8.81
C LEU A 16 5.07 6.74 9.75
N THR A 17 3.74 6.75 9.86
CA THR A 17 2.99 5.59 10.38
C THR A 17 2.51 4.70 9.23
N VAL A 18 2.18 3.43 9.52
CA VAL A 18 1.57 2.52 8.54
C VAL A 18 0.32 3.11 7.87
N PHE A 19 -0.52 3.82 8.61
CA PHE A 19 -1.69 4.52 8.04
C PHE A 19 -1.29 5.61 7.05
N GLN A 20 -0.23 6.37 7.37
CA GLN A 20 0.30 7.37 6.45
C GLN A 20 0.94 6.73 5.20
N LYS A 21 1.53 5.53 5.30
CA LYS A 21 2.02 4.76 4.14
C LYS A 21 0.88 4.30 3.22
N LEU A 22 -0.26 3.90 3.80
CA LEU A 22 -1.47 3.57 3.04
C LEU A 22 -2.05 4.81 2.35
N SER A 23 -2.08 5.96 3.02
CA SER A 23 -2.61 7.20 2.43
C SER A 23 -1.66 7.88 1.43
N LEU A 24 -0.35 7.59 1.48
CA LEU A 24 0.61 8.13 0.52
C LEU A 24 0.32 7.65 -0.91
N GLY A 25 -0.20 6.43 -1.06
CA GLY A 25 -0.40 5.80 -2.37
C GLY A 25 0.91 5.44 -3.09
N ALA A 26 0.79 4.60 -4.13
CA ALA A 26 1.93 4.03 -4.85
C ALA A 26 2.81 5.07 -5.56
N MET A 27 2.24 6.21 -5.98
CA MET A 27 2.93 7.20 -6.81
C MET A 27 3.47 8.41 -6.04
N MET A 28 2.97 8.73 -4.85
CA MET A 28 3.44 9.92 -4.16
C MET A 28 4.82 9.71 -3.53
N SER A 29 5.54 10.82 -3.38
CA SER A 29 6.73 10.94 -2.55
C SER A 29 6.41 11.86 -1.38
N ARG A 30 7.07 11.65 -0.26
CA ARG A 30 7.03 12.56 0.89
C ARG A 30 8.45 13.01 1.19
N LYS A 31 8.59 14.27 1.58
CA LYS A 31 9.85 14.80 2.09
C LYS A 31 9.99 14.42 3.56
N CYS A 32 11.16 13.93 3.95
CA CYS A 32 11.50 13.74 5.36
C CYS A 32 11.69 15.10 6.04
N GLU A 33 11.06 15.31 7.19
CA GLU A 33 11.22 16.56 7.96
C GLU A 33 12.59 16.66 8.63
N VAL A 34 13.28 15.53 8.84
CA VAL A 34 14.60 15.48 9.49
C VAL A 34 15.73 15.68 8.47
N CYS A 35 15.82 14.81 7.46
CA CYS A 35 16.93 14.84 6.50
C CYS A 35 16.63 15.66 5.24
N GLY A 36 15.38 16.07 5.02
CA GLY A 36 14.98 16.84 3.85
C GLY A 36 14.93 16.07 2.53
N TRP A 37 15.26 14.77 2.52
CA TRP A 37 15.22 13.93 1.32
C TRP A 37 13.81 13.41 1.01
N HIS A 38 13.54 13.19 -0.28
CA HIS A 38 12.29 12.57 -0.71
C HIS A 38 12.40 11.06 -0.65
N PHE A 39 11.38 10.43 -0.09
CA PHE A 39 11.22 8.99 -0.12
C PHE A 39 9.79 8.67 -0.54
N GLY A 40 9.59 7.47 -1.04
CA GLY A 40 8.27 7.03 -1.45
C GLY A 40 8.15 5.53 -1.45
N VAL A 41 7.10 5.07 -2.10
CA VAL A 41 6.81 3.66 -2.24
C VAL A 41 7.42 3.15 -3.54
N SER A 42 8.01 1.95 -3.52
CA SER A 42 8.57 1.32 -4.71
C SER A 42 7.52 1.16 -5.81
N ALA A 43 7.93 1.21 -7.08
CA ALA A 43 7.05 0.91 -8.23
C ALA A 43 6.40 -0.48 -8.15
N ILE A 44 6.99 -1.39 -7.38
CA ILE A 44 6.42 -2.71 -7.03
C ILE A 44 5.05 -2.58 -6.32
N ALA A 45 4.72 -1.41 -5.74
CA ALA A 45 3.37 -1.13 -5.24
C ALA A 45 2.27 -1.38 -6.26
N TRP A 46 2.54 -1.19 -7.55
CA TRP A 46 1.57 -1.48 -8.61
C TRP A 46 1.17 -2.96 -8.64
N LEU A 47 2.10 -3.86 -8.34
CA LEU A 47 1.82 -5.29 -8.27
C LEU A 47 0.88 -5.62 -7.11
N ALA A 48 0.92 -4.84 -6.02
CA ALA A 48 -0.01 -5.02 -4.91
C ALA A 48 -1.46 -4.64 -5.27
N MET A 49 -1.70 -3.91 -6.38
CA MET A 49 -3.05 -3.64 -6.88
C MET A 49 -3.64 -4.77 -7.74
N VAL A 50 -2.82 -5.73 -8.19
CA VAL A 50 -3.25 -6.82 -9.07
C VAL A 50 -4.35 -7.69 -8.42
N PRO A 51 -4.24 -8.13 -7.15
CA PRO A 51 -5.29 -8.92 -6.51
C PRO A 51 -6.65 -8.20 -6.45
N ALA A 52 -6.64 -6.91 -6.14
CA ALA A 52 -7.85 -6.08 -6.17
C ALA A 52 -8.44 -6.03 -7.59
N PHE A 53 -7.63 -5.83 -8.62
CA PHE A 53 -8.12 -5.82 -10.00
C PHE A 53 -8.73 -7.16 -10.42
N ILE A 54 -8.07 -8.27 -10.11
CA ILE A 54 -8.58 -9.63 -10.36
C ILE A 54 -9.91 -9.85 -9.63
N SER A 55 -10.02 -9.38 -8.38
CA SER A 55 -11.24 -9.54 -7.59
C SER A 55 -12.44 -8.80 -8.17
N VAL A 56 -12.22 -7.64 -8.79
CA VAL A 56 -13.27 -6.88 -9.47
C VAL A 56 -13.75 -7.64 -10.70
N VAL A 57 -12.82 -8.15 -11.52
CA VAL A 57 -13.15 -8.95 -12.71
C VAL A 57 -13.90 -10.23 -12.33
N LEU A 58 -13.49 -10.92 -11.25
CA LEU A 58 -14.18 -12.10 -10.75
C LEU A 58 -15.56 -11.79 -10.16
N ALA A 59 -15.72 -10.63 -9.54
CA ALA A 59 -17.01 -10.19 -9.03
C ALA A 59 -18.02 -9.93 -10.16
N GLU A 60 -17.59 -9.46 -11.33
CA GLU A 60 -18.47 -9.31 -12.50
C GLU A 60 -19.06 -10.65 -12.98
N ALA A 61 -18.36 -11.76 -12.75
CA ALA A 61 -18.85 -13.10 -13.08
C ALA A 61 -19.86 -13.68 -12.07
N ALA A 62 -20.11 -13.00 -10.95
CA ALA A 62 -21.05 -13.46 -9.93
C ALA A 62 -22.43 -12.81 -10.09
N ASP A 63 -23.50 -13.60 -10.11
CA ASP A 63 -24.86 -13.08 -10.32
C ASP A 63 -25.49 -12.47 -9.06
N THR A 64 -24.93 -12.72 -7.88
CA THR A 64 -25.53 -12.32 -6.60
C THR A 64 -24.63 -11.36 -5.81
N LEU A 65 -25.25 -10.46 -5.04
CA LEU A 65 -24.55 -9.38 -4.33
C LEU A 65 -23.57 -9.89 -3.27
N VAL A 66 -23.91 -11.00 -2.59
CA VAL A 66 -23.11 -11.59 -1.50
C VAL A 66 -21.73 -12.06 -1.99
N PRO A 67 -21.61 -12.91 -3.02
CA PRO A 67 -20.31 -13.29 -3.57
C PRO A 67 -19.55 -12.11 -4.19
N LYS A 68 -20.23 -11.10 -4.77
CA LYS A 68 -19.55 -9.87 -5.22
C LYS A 68 -18.86 -9.15 -4.07
N LEU A 69 -19.56 -8.94 -2.96
CA LEU A 69 -19.01 -8.29 -1.77
C LEU A 69 -17.87 -9.10 -1.17
N LEU A 70 -18.00 -10.44 -1.13
CA LEU A 70 -16.92 -11.32 -0.68
C LEU A 70 -15.68 -11.22 -1.58
N CYS A 71 -15.85 -11.26 -2.91
CA CYS A 71 -14.76 -11.11 -3.86
C CYS A 71 -14.03 -9.78 -3.65
N TRP A 72 -14.76 -8.65 -3.60
CA TRP A 72 -14.17 -7.34 -3.35
C TRP A 72 -13.47 -7.27 -1.99
N GLY A 73 -14.12 -7.76 -0.93
CA GLY A 73 -13.56 -7.76 0.42
C GLY A 73 -12.24 -8.53 0.49
N VAL A 74 -12.21 -9.73 -0.10
CA VAL A 74 -10.99 -10.56 -0.16
C VAL A 74 -9.92 -9.90 -1.01
N GLY A 75 -10.28 -9.36 -2.18
CA GLY A 75 -9.33 -8.68 -3.07
C GLY A 75 -8.66 -7.48 -2.41
N ILE A 76 -9.45 -6.60 -1.79
CA ILE A 76 -8.95 -5.43 -1.06
C ILE A 76 -8.07 -5.87 0.11
N PHE A 77 -8.50 -6.88 0.86
CA PHE A 77 -7.76 -7.36 2.02
C PHE A 77 -6.40 -7.95 1.63
N VAL A 78 -6.37 -8.83 0.61
CA VAL A 78 -5.13 -9.43 0.09
C VAL A 78 -4.22 -8.37 -0.51
N SER A 79 -4.76 -7.44 -1.31
CA SER A 79 -3.99 -6.31 -1.85
C SER A 79 -3.38 -5.45 -0.75
N SER A 80 -4.14 -5.18 0.31
CA SER A 80 -3.65 -4.40 1.45
C SER A 80 -2.50 -5.12 2.16
N LEU A 81 -2.62 -6.43 2.39
CA LEU A 81 -1.55 -7.22 2.99
C LEU A 81 -0.29 -7.24 2.11
N PHE A 82 -0.44 -7.45 0.79
CA PHE A 82 0.67 -7.39 -0.15
C PHE A 82 1.34 -6.02 -0.16
N TYR A 83 0.57 -4.94 -0.12
CA TYR A 83 1.11 -3.59 -0.08
C TYR A 83 1.87 -3.32 1.23
N LEU A 84 1.35 -3.80 2.36
CA LEU A 84 1.95 -3.58 3.67
C LEU A 84 3.26 -4.36 3.85
N TYR A 85 3.26 -5.66 3.55
CA TYR A 85 4.39 -6.56 3.79
C TYR A 85 5.35 -6.68 2.61
N GLY A 86 4.84 -6.56 1.37
CA GLY A 86 5.62 -6.81 0.15
C GLY A 86 6.28 -5.58 -0.45
N VAL A 87 5.85 -4.37 -0.08
CA VAL A 87 6.33 -3.14 -0.72
C VAL A 87 7.27 -2.35 0.20
N PRO A 88 8.59 -2.35 -0.07
CA PRO A 88 9.54 -1.56 0.69
C PRO A 88 9.41 -0.07 0.36
N LEU A 89 9.76 0.77 1.34
CA LEU A 89 9.99 2.19 1.13
C LEU A 89 11.34 2.36 0.44
N VAL A 90 11.37 3.16 -0.61
CA VAL A 90 12.59 3.45 -1.39
C VAL A 90 12.83 4.95 -1.45
N SER A 91 14.10 5.34 -1.55
CA SER A 91 14.46 6.71 -1.87
C SER A 91 13.93 7.08 -3.26
N LYS A 92 13.34 8.26 -3.41
CA LYS A 92 12.98 8.83 -4.72
C LYS A 92 13.87 10.04 -4.94
N GLU A 93 14.63 10.01 -6.03
CA GLU A 93 15.48 11.13 -6.48
C GLU A 93 14.64 12.36 -6.86
#